data_AF-A0AAD9JTI7-F1
#
_entry.id   AF-A0AAD9JTI7-F1
#
_cell.length_a   1.000
_cell.length_b   1.000
_cell.length_c   1.000
_cell.angle_alpha   90.00
_cell.angle_beta   90.00
_cell.angle_gamma   90.00
#
_symmetry.space_group_name_H-M   'P 1'
#
loop_
_entity.id
_entity.type
_entity.pdbx_description
1 polymer ?
#
loop_
_entity_poly.entity_id
_entity_poly.type
_entity_poly.pdbx_seq_one_letter_code
_entity_poly.pdbx_strand_id
1 'polypeptide(L)'
;KCTDYRVSDKKLYPTFARTSPPATQVTKSIIALLRHFNWNKFAMVVGSSAKWQPIAEKMKILAVEHNLTLNGFFEFKEPYFSLKGKNPFPRIVSESYVDTRVYIFLGHHNAMIDFMANLDGRGLIATGEYMVIYIDLITTYDTSYAEYYFRSGADIIPYCTKQAAAIGCHHEDGSLRDTPHPGD
;
A
#
# COMPACT_ATOMS: atom_id res chain seq x y z
N LYS A 1 -1.78 22.09 7.43
CA LYS A 1 -2.28 22.01 6.02
C LYS A 1 -3.65 21.32 6.06
N CYS A 2 -4.72 21.96 5.60
CA CYS A 2 -6.08 21.38 5.64
C CYS A 2 -6.36 20.67 4.31
N THR A 3 -6.25 19.34 4.28
CA THR A 3 -6.43 18.49 3.09
C THR A 3 -7.83 17.88 3.01
N ASP A 4 -8.70 18.20 3.97
CA ASP A 4 -10.07 17.68 4.02
C ASP A 4 -10.83 18.09 2.75
N TYR A 5 -11.59 17.16 2.20
CA TYR A 5 -12.42 17.40 1.03
C TYR A 5 -13.75 18.05 1.39
N ARG A 6 -14.22 17.94 2.64
CA ARG A 6 -15.51 18.48 3.10
C ARG A 6 -15.61 20.00 2.97
N VAL A 7 -14.48 20.70 3.14
CA VAL A 7 -14.40 22.16 2.96
C VAL A 7 -14.53 22.61 1.49
N SER A 8 -14.63 21.67 0.55
CA SER A 8 -14.88 21.97 -0.86
C SER A 8 -16.35 22.21 -1.18
N ASP A 9 -17.27 21.87 -0.27
CA ASP A 9 -18.70 22.09 -0.49
C ASP A 9 -19.01 23.58 -0.40
N LYS A 10 -19.30 24.19 -1.55
CA LYS A 10 -19.61 25.62 -1.67
C LYS A 10 -20.98 26.01 -1.12
N LYS A 11 -21.87 25.04 -0.86
CA LYS A 11 -23.12 25.31 -0.15
C LYS A 11 -22.85 25.56 1.33
N LEU A 12 -21.92 24.81 1.92
CA LEU A 12 -21.52 24.94 3.33
C LEU A 12 -20.42 25.99 3.54
N TYR A 13 -19.52 26.14 2.57
CA TYR A 13 -18.34 27.01 2.65
C TYR A 13 -18.18 27.88 1.38
N PRO A 14 -19.11 28.82 1.12
CA PRO A 14 -19.13 29.60 -0.13
C PRO A 14 -17.86 30.42 -0.35
N THR A 15 -17.28 30.99 0.72
CA THR A 15 -16.09 31.84 0.68
C THR A 15 -14.77 31.07 0.78
N PHE A 16 -14.79 29.76 1.02
CA PHE A 16 -13.57 28.98 1.20
C PHE A 16 -12.87 28.73 -0.13
N ALA A 17 -11.73 29.37 -0.36
CA ALA A 17 -10.86 29.11 -1.51
C ALA A 17 -9.56 28.44 -1.04
N ARG A 18 -9.00 27.56 -1.86
CA ARG A 18 -7.70 26.94 -1.59
C ARG A 18 -6.86 26.85 -2.85
N THR A 19 -5.57 27.06 -2.68
CA THR A 19 -4.55 26.94 -3.73
C THR A 19 -3.96 25.53 -3.80
N SER A 20 -4.17 24.69 -2.78
CA SER A 20 -3.80 23.28 -2.77
C SER A 20 -5.00 22.39 -3.14
N PRO A 21 -4.84 21.41 -4.05
CA PRO A 21 -5.91 20.50 -4.41
C PRO A 21 -6.32 19.59 -3.24
N PRO A 22 -7.59 19.13 -3.18
CA PRO A 22 -8.00 18.10 -2.23
C PRO A 22 -7.24 16.80 -2.47
N ALA A 23 -7.02 16.01 -1.41
CA ALA A 23 -6.44 14.67 -1.54
C ALA A 23 -7.24 13.77 -2.50
N THR A 24 -8.56 13.97 -2.61
CA THR A 24 -9.42 13.25 -3.54
C THR A 24 -9.17 13.56 -5.01
N GLN A 25 -8.40 14.60 -5.36
CA GLN A 25 -8.07 14.89 -6.76
C GLN A 25 -7.24 13.78 -7.40
N VAL A 26 -6.49 13.00 -6.61
CA VAL A 26 -5.73 11.83 -7.09
C VAL A 26 -6.61 10.81 -7.81
N THR A 27 -7.89 10.72 -7.43
CA THR A 27 -8.84 9.77 -8.02
C THR A 27 -9.05 9.97 -9.52
N LYS A 28 -9.03 11.22 -10.00
CA LYS A 28 -9.17 11.52 -11.43
C LYS A 28 -8.00 10.97 -12.25
N SER A 29 -6.78 11.08 -11.72
CA SER A 29 -5.57 10.57 -12.37
C SER A 29 -5.61 9.04 -12.48
N ILE A 30 -6.08 8.35 -11.43
CA ILE A 30 -6.21 6.89 -11.44
C ILE A 30 -7.25 6.45 -12.47
N ILE A 31 -8.41 7.09 -12.50
CA ILE A 31 -9.45 6.79 -13.48
C ILE A 31 -8.94 6.99 -14.91
N ALA A 32 -8.22 8.09 -15.16
CA ALA A 32 -7.61 8.35 -16.46
C ALA A 32 -6.60 7.25 -16.82
N LEU A 33 -5.77 6.81 -15.87
CA LEU A 33 -4.81 5.73 -16.04
C LEU A 33 -5.49 4.39 -16.38
N LEU A 34 -6.49 3.97 -15.58
CA LEU A 34 -7.24 2.74 -15.80
C LEU A 34 -7.89 2.73 -17.20
N ARG A 35 -8.49 3.86 -17.60
CA ARG A 35 -9.14 3.99 -18.91
C ARG A 35 -8.15 4.00 -20.06
N HIS A 36 -6.99 4.65 -19.90
CA HIS A 36 -5.97 4.70 -20.95
C HIS A 36 -5.47 3.29 -21.32
N PHE A 37 -5.30 2.42 -20.31
CA PHE A 37 -4.84 1.04 -20.51
C PHE A 37 -5.97 0.00 -20.63
N ASN A 38 -7.24 0.44 -20.66
CA ASN A 38 -8.42 -0.44 -20.69
C ASN A 38 -8.47 -1.45 -19.52
N TRP A 39 -7.97 -1.07 -18.35
CA TRP A 39 -8.07 -1.86 -17.13
C TRP A 39 -9.44 -1.64 -16.48
N ASN A 40 -10.39 -2.46 -16.90
CA ASN A 40 -11.80 -2.31 -16.52
C ASN A 40 -12.16 -2.95 -15.17
N LYS A 41 -11.27 -3.74 -14.58
CA LYS A 41 -11.49 -4.44 -13.31
C LYS A 41 -10.31 -4.20 -12.36
N PHE A 42 -10.60 -3.90 -11.11
CA PHE A 42 -9.59 -3.66 -10.09
C PHE A 42 -10.09 -4.05 -8.70
N ALA A 43 -9.17 -4.22 -7.75
CA ALA A 43 -9.46 -4.33 -6.33
C ALA A 43 -8.80 -3.18 -5.57
N MET A 44 -9.40 -2.80 -4.45
CA MET A 44 -8.83 -1.80 -3.54
C MET A 44 -8.40 -2.46 -2.24
N VAL A 45 -7.18 -2.13 -1.80
CA VAL A 45 -6.66 -2.46 -0.48
C VAL A 45 -6.47 -1.16 0.28
N VAL A 46 -7.23 -0.96 1.36
CA VAL A 46 -7.43 0.35 1.99
C VAL A 46 -7.12 0.30 3.48
N GLY A 47 -6.30 1.23 3.95
CA GLY A 47 -6.03 1.43 5.36
C GLY A 47 -7.22 2.04 6.08
N SER A 48 -7.49 1.61 7.31
CA SER A 48 -8.64 2.03 8.12
C SER A 48 -8.58 3.48 8.60
N SER A 49 -7.51 4.24 8.33
CA SER A 49 -7.43 5.64 8.76
C SER A 49 -8.35 6.55 7.95
N ALA A 50 -8.84 7.61 8.61
CA ALA A 50 -9.69 8.63 8.00
C ALA A 50 -9.04 9.38 6.81
N LYS A 51 -7.73 9.20 6.60
CA LYS A 51 -6.99 9.76 5.46
C LYS A 51 -7.36 9.07 4.14
N TRP A 52 -7.56 7.76 4.15
CA TRP A 52 -7.76 6.97 2.93
C TRP A 52 -9.22 6.79 2.55
N GLN A 53 -10.11 6.76 3.54
CA GLN A 53 -11.55 6.52 3.34
C GLN A 53 -12.20 7.49 2.34
N PRO A 54 -11.96 8.82 2.41
CA PRO A 54 -12.52 9.75 1.42
C PRO A 54 -12.07 9.47 -0.03
N ILE A 55 -10.86 8.98 -0.21
CA ILE A 55 -10.31 8.64 -1.53
C ILE A 55 -10.96 7.36 -2.03
N ALA A 56 -11.07 6.35 -1.16
CA ALA A 56 -11.75 5.09 -1.46
C ALA A 56 -13.23 5.31 -1.85
N GLU A 57 -13.95 6.12 -1.09
CA GLU A 57 -15.35 6.49 -1.39
C GLU A 57 -15.46 7.20 -2.74
N LYS A 58 -14.59 8.20 -2.98
CA LYS A 58 -14.60 8.92 -4.24
C LYS A 58 -14.25 8.00 -5.43
N MET A 59 -13.32 7.05 -5.24
CA MET A 59 -13.01 6.04 -6.25
C MET A 59 -14.19 5.13 -6.57
N LYS A 60 -14.96 4.68 -5.58
CA LYS A 60 -16.17 3.87 -5.80
C LYS A 60 -17.18 4.61 -6.68
N ILE A 61 -17.42 5.88 -6.39
CA ILE A 61 -18.33 6.73 -7.18
C ILE A 61 -17.83 6.86 -8.62
N LEU A 62 -16.56 7.23 -8.82
CA LEU A 62 -16.00 7.40 -10.15
C LEU A 62 -15.92 6.09 -10.94
N ALA A 63 -15.70 4.95 -10.28
CA ALA A 63 -15.69 3.66 -10.93
C ALA A 63 -17.06 3.36 -11.57
N VAL A 64 -18.16 3.61 -10.86
CA VAL A 64 -19.52 3.46 -11.41
C VAL A 64 -19.76 4.44 -12.56
N GLU A 65 -19.40 5.71 -12.39
CA GLU A 65 -19.55 6.74 -13.43
C GLU A 65 -18.79 6.39 -14.74
N HIS A 66 -17.72 5.62 -14.65
CA HIS A 66 -16.86 5.25 -15.77
C HIS A 66 -16.96 3.77 -16.18
N ASN A 67 -17.98 3.04 -15.73
CA ASN A 67 -18.19 1.61 -16.04
C ASN A 67 -17.00 0.71 -15.69
N LEU A 68 -16.28 1.02 -14.62
CA LEU A 68 -15.20 0.20 -14.07
C LEU A 68 -15.75 -0.72 -12.97
N THR A 69 -15.25 -1.95 -12.90
CA THR A 69 -15.68 -2.96 -11.93
C THR A 69 -14.73 -2.99 -10.74
N LEU A 70 -15.27 -2.77 -9.55
CA LEU A 70 -14.57 -3.03 -8.29
C LEU A 70 -14.83 -4.48 -7.88
N ASN A 71 -13.85 -5.36 -8.09
CA ASN A 71 -13.97 -6.79 -7.77
C ASN A 71 -13.89 -7.05 -6.25
N GLY A 72 -13.12 -6.24 -5.52
CA GLY A 72 -12.93 -6.42 -4.10
C GLY A 72 -12.56 -5.14 -3.38
N PHE A 73 -13.09 -4.99 -2.17
CA PHE A 73 -12.75 -3.90 -1.25
C PHE A 73 -12.23 -4.50 0.06
N PHE A 74 -10.93 -4.38 0.29
CA PHE A 74 -10.26 -5.00 1.41
C PHE A 74 -9.71 -3.94 2.35
N GLU A 75 -10.23 -3.91 3.58
CA GLU A 75 -9.73 -3.00 4.60
C GLU A 75 -8.68 -3.68 5.48
N PHE A 76 -7.65 -2.93 5.87
CA PHE A 76 -6.69 -3.33 6.89
C PHE A 76 -6.53 -2.25 7.97
N LYS A 77 -6.20 -2.69 9.19
CA LYS A 77 -6.07 -1.79 10.34
C LYS A 77 -4.81 -0.92 10.22
N GLU A 78 -4.98 0.39 10.44
CA GLU A 78 -3.88 1.34 10.63
C GLU A 78 -3.80 1.84 12.09
N PRO A 79 -2.61 2.20 12.61
CA PRO A 79 -1.30 2.10 11.95
C PRO A 79 -0.86 0.64 11.76
N TYR A 80 -0.34 0.34 10.58
CA TYR A 80 0.18 -0.98 10.24
C TYR A 80 1.64 -1.10 10.69
N PHE A 81 1.99 -2.24 11.31
CA PHE A 81 3.34 -2.56 11.72
C PHE A 81 3.65 -4.02 11.36
N SER A 82 4.58 -4.24 10.44
CA SER A 82 4.94 -5.56 9.87
C SER A 82 5.20 -6.65 10.92
N LEU A 83 5.84 -6.27 12.04
CA LEU A 83 6.25 -7.20 13.10
C LEU A 83 5.22 -7.34 14.23
N LYS A 84 4.09 -6.62 14.17
CA LYS A 84 3.09 -6.62 15.25
C LYS A 84 1.71 -6.98 14.74
N GLY A 85 1.17 -8.08 15.24
CA GLY A 85 -0.18 -8.54 14.97
C GLY A 85 -0.29 -9.43 13.73
N LYS A 86 -1.54 -9.73 13.34
CA LYS A 86 -1.83 -10.61 12.20
C LYS A 86 -1.69 -9.83 10.90
N ASN A 87 -0.75 -10.26 10.03
CA ASN A 87 -0.63 -9.73 8.68
C ASN A 87 -1.92 -10.01 7.88
N PRO A 88 -2.65 -8.98 7.41
CA PRO A 88 -3.89 -9.19 6.68
C PRO A 88 -3.67 -9.53 5.20
N PHE A 89 -2.48 -9.25 4.65
CA PHE A 89 -2.20 -9.36 3.22
C PHE A 89 -2.20 -10.78 2.65
N PRO A 90 -1.70 -11.83 3.34
CA PRO A 90 -1.79 -13.20 2.83
C PRO A 90 -3.23 -13.60 2.48
N ARG A 91 -4.18 -13.21 3.34
CA ARG A 91 -5.61 -13.47 3.16
C ARG A 91 -6.15 -12.65 2.00
N ILE A 92 -5.91 -11.34 1.99
CA ILE A 92 -6.39 -10.43 0.93
C ILE A 92 -5.92 -10.91 -0.45
N VAL A 93 -4.63 -11.28 -0.57
CA VAL A 93 -4.10 -11.82 -1.82
C VAL A 93 -4.79 -13.13 -2.20
N SER A 94 -4.93 -14.07 -1.26
CA SER A 94 -5.59 -15.35 -1.54
C SER A 94 -7.05 -15.22 -1.99
N GLU A 95 -7.76 -14.22 -1.48
CA GLU A 95 -9.18 -13.97 -1.78
C GLU A 95 -9.38 -13.24 -3.13
N SER A 96 -8.34 -12.60 -3.69
CA SER A 96 -8.50 -11.67 -4.83
C SER A 96 -7.62 -11.93 -6.05
N TYR A 97 -6.55 -12.73 -5.93
CA TYR A 97 -5.58 -12.83 -7.04
C TYR A 97 -6.13 -13.53 -8.30
N VAL A 98 -7.18 -14.35 -8.16
CA VAL A 98 -7.75 -15.11 -9.28
C VAL A 98 -8.59 -14.22 -10.19
N ASP A 99 -9.39 -13.33 -9.62
CA ASP A 99 -10.35 -12.50 -10.37
C ASP A 99 -9.80 -11.11 -10.71
N THR A 100 -8.67 -10.72 -10.11
CA THR A 100 -8.14 -9.36 -10.18
C THR A 100 -6.64 -9.33 -10.43
N ARG A 101 -6.23 -8.52 -11.41
CA ARG A 101 -4.81 -8.27 -11.75
C ARG A 101 -4.30 -6.88 -11.37
N VAL A 102 -5.21 -5.90 -11.24
CA VAL A 102 -4.88 -4.51 -10.92
C VAL A 102 -5.34 -4.19 -9.50
N TYR A 103 -4.40 -3.84 -8.64
CA TYR A 103 -4.64 -3.44 -7.25
C TYR A 103 -4.39 -1.95 -7.08
N ILE A 104 -5.33 -1.24 -6.46
CA ILE A 104 -5.12 0.12 -5.98
C ILE A 104 -4.87 0.04 -4.48
N PHE A 105 -3.70 0.49 -4.05
CA PHE A 105 -3.30 0.44 -2.65
C PHE A 105 -3.35 1.83 -2.00
N LEU A 106 -4.18 1.97 -0.98
CA LEU A 106 -4.34 3.18 -0.17
C LEU A 106 -3.85 2.89 1.24
N GLY A 107 -2.63 3.34 1.56
CA GLY A 107 -2.01 3.01 2.84
C GLY A 107 -0.62 3.59 3.01
N HIS A 108 -0.06 3.43 4.19
CA HIS A 108 1.35 3.76 4.42
C HIS A 108 2.32 2.84 3.66
N HIS A 109 3.50 3.35 3.34
CA HIS A 109 4.52 2.66 2.53
C HIS A 109 4.89 1.27 3.06
N ASN A 110 5.01 1.12 4.38
CA ASN A 110 5.34 -0.15 5.03
C ASN A 110 4.28 -1.23 4.79
N ALA A 111 3.00 -0.84 4.82
CA ALA A 111 1.89 -1.72 4.50
C ALA A 111 1.90 -2.13 3.02
N MET A 112 2.25 -1.20 2.13
CA MET A 112 2.39 -1.47 0.70
C MET A 112 3.53 -2.46 0.42
N ILE A 113 4.69 -2.29 1.07
CA ILE A 113 5.84 -3.19 0.92
C ILE A 113 5.44 -4.62 1.33
N ASP A 114 4.77 -4.79 2.47
CA ASP A 114 4.35 -6.11 2.93
C ASP A 114 3.25 -6.72 2.05
N PHE A 115 2.36 -5.90 1.50
CA PHE A 115 1.40 -6.36 0.50
C PHE A 115 2.10 -6.85 -0.78
N MET A 116 3.05 -6.09 -1.31
CA MET A 116 3.84 -6.49 -2.48
C MET A 116 4.67 -7.75 -2.19
N ALA A 117 5.27 -7.88 -1.00
CA ALA A 117 5.99 -9.09 -0.60
C ALA A 117 5.09 -10.33 -0.57
N ASN A 118 3.81 -10.19 -0.24
CA ASN A 118 2.84 -11.29 -0.28
C ASN A 118 2.40 -11.65 -1.71
N LEU A 119 2.38 -10.70 -2.63
CA LEU A 119 2.19 -10.98 -4.06
C LEU A 119 3.44 -11.68 -4.65
N ASP A 120 4.63 -11.20 -4.28
CA ASP A 120 5.93 -11.73 -4.69
C ASP A 120 6.16 -13.16 -4.19
N GLY A 121 5.85 -13.43 -2.92
CA GLY A 121 5.93 -14.78 -2.35
C GLY A 121 5.00 -15.80 -3.04
N ARG A 122 4.03 -15.35 -3.84
CA ARG A 122 3.18 -16.18 -4.70
C ARG A 122 3.59 -16.18 -6.18
N GLY A 123 4.66 -15.47 -6.53
CA GLY A 123 5.14 -15.33 -7.91
C GLY A 123 4.26 -14.45 -8.81
N LEU A 124 3.29 -13.70 -8.24
CA LEU A 124 2.30 -12.97 -9.03
C LEU A 124 2.90 -11.76 -9.74
N ILE A 125 3.85 -11.07 -9.12
CA ILE A 125 4.50 -9.89 -9.73
C ILE A 125 5.68 -10.26 -10.63
N ALA A 126 6.15 -11.52 -10.59
CA ALA A 126 7.27 -11.99 -11.40
C ALA A 126 6.89 -12.14 -12.89
N THR A 127 5.62 -12.36 -13.20
CA THR A 127 5.13 -12.58 -14.56
C THR A 127 4.85 -11.30 -15.33
N GLY A 128 4.80 -10.15 -14.65
CA GLY A 128 4.33 -8.88 -15.22
C GLY A 128 2.82 -8.83 -15.45
N GLU A 129 2.06 -9.85 -15.04
CA GLU A 129 0.60 -9.90 -15.23
C GLU A 129 -0.19 -9.15 -14.15
N TYR A 130 0.45 -8.86 -13.01
CA TYR A 130 -0.16 -8.17 -11.88
C TYR A 130 0.46 -6.79 -11.69
N MET A 131 -0.39 -5.82 -11.36
CA MET A 131 0.03 -4.43 -11.14
C MET A 131 -0.53 -3.89 -9.81
N VAL A 132 0.33 -3.18 -9.08
CA VAL A 132 -0.05 -2.42 -7.89
C VAL A 132 0.12 -0.93 -8.18
N ILE A 133 -0.98 -0.17 -8.11
CA ILE A 133 -0.99 1.29 -8.17
C ILE A 133 -0.98 1.80 -6.73
N TYR A 134 0.18 2.24 -6.27
CA TYR A 134 0.35 2.83 -4.94
C TYR A 134 0.06 4.34 -4.96
N ILE A 135 -0.69 4.83 -3.99
CA ILE A 135 -0.91 6.27 -3.82
C ILE A 135 -0.11 6.79 -2.64
N ASP A 136 0.78 7.72 -2.94
CA ASP A 136 1.35 8.61 -1.94
C ASP A 136 0.64 9.98 -1.96
N LEU A 137 0.31 10.48 -0.78
CA LEU A 137 -0.32 11.79 -0.57
C LEU A 137 0.68 12.85 -0.12
N ILE A 138 1.98 12.56 -0.14
CA ILE A 138 3.02 13.56 0.05
C ILE A 138 2.90 14.61 -1.05
N THR A 139 2.72 15.88 -0.64
CA THR A 139 2.43 16.99 -1.56
C THR A 139 3.65 17.52 -2.32
N THR A 140 4.84 17.00 -2.03
CA THR A 140 6.11 17.41 -2.64
C THR A 140 6.96 16.17 -2.86
N TYR A 141 7.05 15.73 -4.11
CA TYR A 141 8.03 14.72 -4.49
C TYR A 141 9.41 15.34 -4.42
N ASP A 142 10.32 14.66 -3.72
CA ASP A 142 11.73 15.00 -3.71
C ASP A 142 12.50 13.76 -4.21
N THR A 143 13.31 13.98 -5.24
CA THR A 143 14.08 12.93 -5.92
C THR A 143 15.02 12.20 -4.96
N SER A 144 15.46 12.85 -3.87
CA SER A 144 16.28 12.18 -2.85
C SER A 144 15.51 11.08 -2.11
N TYR A 145 14.19 11.06 -2.20
CA TYR A 145 13.35 10.04 -1.59
C TYR A 145 12.90 8.94 -2.56
N ALA A 146 13.37 8.96 -3.82
CA ALA A 146 12.98 7.96 -4.81
C ALA A 146 13.30 6.53 -4.34
N GLU A 147 14.45 6.35 -3.67
CA GLU A 147 14.90 5.06 -3.16
C GLU A 147 13.96 4.46 -2.11
N TYR A 148 13.18 5.25 -1.37
CA TYR A 148 12.24 4.73 -0.37
C TYR A 148 11.06 3.94 -0.98
N TYR A 149 10.79 4.12 -2.28
CA TYR A 149 9.74 3.39 -3.00
C TYR A 149 10.25 2.11 -3.63
N PHE A 150 11.58 1.92 -3.72
CA PHE A 150 12.19 0.77 -4.36
C PHE A 150 12.87 -0.10 -3.32
N ARG A 151 12.75 -1.41 -3.51
CA ARG A 151 13.48 -2.36 -2.68
C ARG A 151 14.94 -2.33 -3.11
N SER A 152 15.77 -1.54 -2.42
CA SER A 152 17.22 -1.72 -2.51
C SER A 152 17.53 -3.11 -1.96
N GLY A 153 18.27 -3.94 -2.71
CA GLY A 153 18.62 -5.31 -2.33
C GLY A 153 19.39 -5.45 -1.00
N ALA A 154 19.66 -4.34 -0.31
CA ALA A 154 20.35 -4.24 0.97
C ALA A 154 19.41 -4.16 2.19
N ASP A 155 18.10 -3.96 2.02
CA ASP A 155 17.18 -3.70 3.16
C ASP A 155 16.60 -4.98 3.81
N ILE A 156 17.33 -6.10 3.72
CA ILE A 156 17.20 -7.22 4.67
C ILE A 156 18.19 -7.01 5.84
N ILE A 157 18.50 -5.76 6.20
CA ILE A 157 18.99 -5.44 7.54
C ILE A 157 17.85 -4.70 8.22
N PRO A 158 17.12 -5.38 9.12
CA PRO A 158 15.87 -4.88 9.62
C PRO A 158 16.08 -3.57 10.38
N TYR A 159 15.00 -2.82 10.49
CA TYR A 159 14.67 -1.81 11.50
C TYR A 159 15.11 -2.14 12.96
N CYS A 160 15.70 -3.32 13.19
CA CYS A 160 16.33 -3.79 14.41
C CYS A 160 17.61 -3.03 14.76
N THR A 161 18.47 -2.57 13.84
CA THR A 161 19.75 -1.95 14.25
C THR A 161 19.62 -0.58 14.91
N LYS A 162 18.58 0.20 14.60
CA LYS A 162 18.35 1.50 15.28
C LYS A 162 17.68 1.38 16.65
N GLN A 163 17.08 0.23 16.98
CA GLN A 163 16.49 -0.04 18.30
C GLN A 163 17.38 -0.98 19.15
N ALA A 164 18.15 -1.88 18.52
CA ALA A 164 19.09 -2.78 19.20
C ALA A 164 20.33 -2.05 19.72
N ALA A 165 20.69 -0.89 19.16
CA ALA A 165 21.68 -0.01 19.80
C ALA A 165 21.22 0.53 21.17
N ALA A 166 19.91 0.50 21.46
CA ALA A 166 19.36 0.89 22.76
C ALA A 166 19.16 -0.31 23.72
N ILE A 167 19.30 -1.55 23.25
CA ILE A 167 19.10 -2.77 24.05
C ILE A 167 20.16 -3.77 23.59
N GLY A 168 21.31 -3.79 24.26
CA GLY A 168 22.49 -4.57 23.87
C GLY A 168 22.22 -6.07 23.69
N CYS A 169 21.93 -6.49 22.47
CA CYS A 169 21.86 -7.89 22.07
C CYS A 169 23.11 -8.23 21.26
N HIS A 170 23.95 -9.10 21.81
CA HIS A 170 25.12 -9.65 21.12
C HIS A 170 24.67 -10.71 20.09
N HIS A 171 25.26 -10.63 18.90
CA HIS A 171 25.14 -11.62 17.83
C HIS A 171 26.06 -12.81 18.17
N GLU A 172 25.52 -14.02 18.28
CA GLU A 172 26.31 -15.25 18.13
C GLU A 172 26.01 -15.85 16.76
N ASP A 173 27.02 -15.80 15.88
CA ASP A 173 27.00 -16.42 14.56
C ASP A 173 27.22 -17.92 14.67
N GLY A 174 26.43 -18.74 13.97
CA GLY A 174 26.56 -20.19 14.02
C GLY A 174 25.89 -20.92 12.86
N SER A 175 26.61 -21.01 11.74
CA SER A 175 26.38 -21.83 10.54
C SER A 175 25.73 -23.21 10.78
N LEU A 176 24.77 -23.57 9.91
CA LEU A 176 24.38 -24.96 9.65
C LEU A 176 25.61 -25.81 9.30
N ARG A 177 25.81 -26.92 10.02
CA ARG A 177 26.36 -28.18 9.49
C ARG A 177 25.69 -29.35 10.20
N ASP A 178 25.14 -30.26 9.41
CA ASP A 178 24.56 -31.53 9.83
C ASP A 178 25.63 -32.55 10.26
N THR A 179 25.11 -33.62 10.89
CA THR A 179 25.67 -34.98 11.15
C THR A 179 26.09 -35.26 12.62
N PRO A 180 26.09 -36.54 13.07
CA PRO A 180 24.97 -37.16 13.79
C PRO A 180 25.35 -37.59 15.22
N HIS A 181 24.36 -37.95 16.04
CA HIS A 181 24.55 -38.60 17.34
C HIS A 181 25.48 -39.83 17.27
N PRO A 182 26.27 -40.03 18.33
CA PRO A 182 26.14 -41.25 19.11
C PRO A 182 26.03 -40.96 20.62
N GLY A 183 25.37 -41.86 21.34
CA GLY A 183 25.15 -41.76 22.79
C GLY A 183 26.38 -42.05 23.63
N ASP A 184 26.31 -41.63 24.89
CA ASP A 184 26.20 -42.47 26.09
C ASP A 184 25.58 -41.62 27.22
#